data_AF-A0A818UVS3-F1
#
_entry.id   AF-A0A818UVS3-F1
#
_cell.length_a   1.000
_cell.length_b   1.000
_cell.length_c   1.000
_cell.angle_alpha   90.00
_cell.angle_beta   90.00
_cell.angle_gamma   90.00
#
_symmetry.space_group_name_H-M   'P 1'
#
loop_
_entity.id
_entity.type
_entity.pdbx_description
1 polymer ?
#
loop_
_entity_poly.entity_id
_entity_poly.type
_entity_poly.pdbx_seq_one_letter_code
_entity_poly.pdbx_strand_id
1 'polypeptide(L)' 'AWLRNEDSPVIARLSRLIEAVTNLSMATAEDLQIANYGVGGHYEPHFDFARKTEKDAFSSFGAGNRMATWLTYVS' A
#
# COMPACT_ATOMS: atom_id res chain seq x y z
N ALA A 1 -6.12 8.27 5.17
CA ALA A 1 -7.28 8.04 4.28
C ALA A 1 -6.94 6.93 3.29
N TRP A 2 -7.95 6.30 2.68
CA TRP A 2 -7.75 5.27 1.64
C TRP A 2 -8.38 5.75 0.35
N LEU A 3 -7.67 5.57 -0.77
CA LEU A 3 -8.12 6.00 -2.10
C LEU A 3 -8.15 4.80 -3.04
N ARG A 4 -9.32 4.58 -3.64
CA ARG A 4 -9.54 3.55 -4.65
C ARG A 4 -9.28 4.09 -6.04
N ASN A 5 -9.02 3.21 -6.99
CA ASN A 5 -8.78 3.59 -8.37
C ASN A 5 -9.96 4.35 -8.99
N GLU A 6 -11.19 4.06 -8.55
CA GLU A 6 -12.41 4.70 -9.05
C GLU A 6 -12.61 6.12 -8.51
N ASP A 7 -11.92 6.49 -7.44
CA ASP A 7 -12.11 7.79 -6.79
C ASP A 7 -11.55 8.95 -7.64
N SER A 8 -10.55 8.69 -8.51
CA SER A 8 -10.01 9.69 -9.45
C SER A 8 -9.13 9.09 -10.57
N PRO A 9 -9.16 9.64 -11.80
CA PRO A 9 -8.27 9.22 -12.89
C PRO A 9 -6.78 9.32 -12.56
N VAL A 10 -6.39 10.22 -11.66
CA VAL A 10 -5.01 10.37 -11.20
C VAL A 10 -4.57 9.15 -10.38
N ILE A 11 -5.45 8.63 -9.51
CA ILE A 11 -5.18 7.45 -8.68
C ILE A 11 -5.05 6.21 -9.57
N ALA A 12 -5.98 6.00 -10.50
CA ALA A 12 -5.88 4.91 -11.47
C ALA A 12 -4.61 4.99 -12.34
N ARG A 13 -4.16 6.20 -12.70
CA ARG A 13 -2.90 6.39 -13.42
C ARG A 13 -1.68 6.01 -12.56
N LEU A 14 -1.68 6.38 -11.28
CA LEU A 14 -0.60 6.03 -10.36
C LEU A 14 -0.47 4.51 -10.20
N SER A 15 -1.57 3.79 -10.01
CA SER A 15 -1.57 2.32 -9.90
C SER A 15 -0.98 1.66 -11.15
N ARG A 16 -1.35 2.12 -12.36
CA ARG A 16 -0.76 1.61 -13.62
C ARG A 16 0.73 1.90 -13.75
N LEU A 17 1.20 3.05 -13.24
CA LEU A 17 2.63 3.37 -13.25
C LEU A 17 3.40 2.46 -12.29
N ILE A 18 2.88 2.20 -11.10
CA ILE A 18 3.48 1.27 -10.13
C ILE A 18 3.56 -0.14 -10.72
N GLU A 19 2.49 -0.62 -11.35
CA GLU A 19 2.47 -1.90 -12.08
C GLU A 19 3.57 -1.95 -13.14
N ALA A 20 3.67 -0.92 -13.99
CA ALA A 20 4.66 -0.88 -15.06
C ALA A 20 6.11 -0.83 -14.57
N VAL A 21 6.37 -0.12 -13.46
CA VAL A 21 7.73 0.00 -12.90
C VAL A 21 8.16 -1.27 -12.17
N THR A 22 7.26 -1.87 -11.40
CA THR A 22 7.56 -3.04 -10.57
C THR A 22 7.40 -4.36 -11.32
N ASN A 23 6.67 -4.35 -12.43
CA ASN A 23 6.20 -5.54 -13.14
C ASN A 23 5.39 -6.50 -12.25
N LEU A 24 4.76 -5.98 -11.19
CA LEU A 24 3.85 -6.71 -10.30
C LEU A 24 2.42 -6.30 -10.61
N SER A 25 1.53 -7.28 -10.75
CA SER A 25 0.09 -6.99 -10.96
C SER A 25 -0.50 -6.29 -9.74
N MET A 26 -1.34 -5.29 -9.99
CA MET A 26 -2.07 -4.56 -8.94
C MET A 26 -3.39 -5.22 -8.53
N ALA A 27 -3.73 -6.41 -9.08
CA ALA A 27 -5.02 -7.06 -8.86
C ALA A 27 -5.35 -7.38 -7.39
N THR A 28 -4.33 -7.61 -6.56
CA THR A 28 -4.47 -7.85 -5.11
C THR A 28 -3.82 -6.76 -4.27
N ALA A 29 -3.49 -5.62 -4.87
CA ALA A 29 -2.95 -4.50 -4.13
C ALA A 29 -4.03 -3.90 -3.22
N GLU A 30 -3.64 -3.47 -2.02
CA GLU A 30 -4.50 -2.65 -1.16
C GLU A 30 -4.77 -1.29 -1.82
N ASP A 31 -5.86 -0.64 -1.40
CA ASP A 31 -6.14 0.75 -1.77
C ASP A 31 -4.97 1.68 -1.37
N LEU A 32 -4.80 2.80 -2.07
CA LEU A 32 -3.70 3.71 -1.76
C LEU A 32 -3.93 4.40 -0.42
N GLN A 33 -3.02 4.18 0.52
CA GLN A 33 -3.06 4.83 1.83
C GLN A 33 -2.41 6.21 1.78
N ILE A 34 -3.12 7.22 2.30
CA ILE A 34 -2.58 8.56 2.56
C ILE A 34 -2.34 8.73 4.05
N ALA A 35 -1.08 8.97 4.41
CA ALA A 35 -0.63 9.32 5.75
C ALA A 35 -0.14 10.78 5.79
N ASN A 36 -0.47 11.49 6.86
CA ASN A 36 0.00 12.85 7.12
C ASN A 36 0.77 12.84 8.45
N TYR A 37 2.01 13.30 8.41
CA TYR A 37 2.86 13.47 9.58
C TYR A 37 2.93 14.96 9.93
N GLY A 38 2.20 15.35 10.98
CA GLY A 38 2.24 16.71 11.52
C GLY A 38 3.55 17.01 12.24
N VAL A 39 3.64 18.20 12.86
CA VAL A 39 4.82 18.59 13.65
C VAL A 39 5.06 17.59 14.78
N GLY A 40 6.24 16.99 14.82
CA GLY A 40 6.59 15.94 15.79
C GLY A 40 6.02 14.55 15.47
N GLY A 41 5.32 14.39 14.35
CA GLY A 41 4.85 13.08 13.89
C GLY A 41 6.03 12.21 13.44
N HIS A 42 6.11 10.99 13.96
CA HIS A 42 7.07 9.98 13.53
C HIS A 42 6.39 8.63 13.39
N TYR A 43 7.05 7.72 12.70
CA TYR A 43 6.64 6.33 12.61
C TYR A 43 7.82 5.45 12.99
N GLU A 44 7.59 4.56 13.94
CA GLU A 44 8.65 3.68 14.47
C GLU A 44 9.08 2.65 13.42
N PRO A 45 10.35 2.20 13.42
CA PRO A 45 10.82 1.15 12.53
C PRO A 45 10.00 -0.15 12.69
N HIS A 46 9.50 -0.67 11.57
CA HIS A 46 8.71 -1.90 11.53
C HIS A 46 8.82 -2.57 10.14
N PHE A 47 8.27 -3.79 10.03
CA PHE A 47 8.10 -4.48 8.76
C PHE A 47 6.65 -4.38 8.31
N ASP A 48 6.42 -4.19 7.01
CA ASP A 48 5.08 -4.14 6.44
C ASP A 48 4.46 -5.54 6.26
N PHE A 49 5.28 -6.59 6.18
CA PHE A 49 4.81 -7.97 6.01
C PHE A 49 4.56 -8.67 7.35
N ALA A 50 3.60 -9.59 7.36
CA ALA A 50 3.35 -10.44 8.51
C ALA A 50 4.45 -11.51 8.66
N ARG A 51 4.90 -11.73 9.89
CA ARG A 51 5.89 -12.76 10.23
C ARG A 51 5.21 -14.12 10.40
N LYS A 52 5.97 -15.21 10.30
CA LYS A 52 5.46 -16.60 10.39
C LYS A 52 4.63 -16.90 11.66
N THR A 53 4.84 -16.16 12.73
CA THR A 53 4.11 -16.29 14.01
C THR A 53 2.77 -15.55 14.03
N GLU A 54 2.55 -14.63 13.09
CA GLU A 54 1.34 -13.83 12.95
C GLU A 54 0.36 -14.57 12.03
N LYS A 55 -0.31 -15.60 12.58
CA LYS A 55 -1.37 -16.32 11.85
C LYS A 55 -2.49 -15.34 11.50
N ASP A 56 -3.04 -15.48 10.29
CA ASP A 56 -4.25 -14.79 9.81
C ASP A 56 -4.17 -13.27 9.57
N ALA A 57 -2.98 -12.65 9.56
CA ALA A 57 -2.84 -11.19 9.43
C ALA A 57 -3.48 -10.57 8.17
N PHE A 58 -3.65 -11.35 7.09
CA PHE A 58 -4.23 -10.88 5.81
C PHE A 58 -5.40 -11.75 5.30
N SER A 59 -5.87 -12.71 6.11
CA SER A 59 -6.89 -13.67 5.67
C SER A 59 -8.24 -13.01 5.34
N SER A 60 -8.54 -11.85 5.95
CA SER A 60 -9.74 -11.06 5.69
C SER A 60 -9.75 -10.33 4.35
N PHE A 61 -8.58 -10.12 3.73
CA PHE A 61 -8.45 -9.39 2.46
C PHE A 61 -8.51 -10.30 1.22
N GLY A 62 -8.59 -11.62 1.41
CA GLY A 62 -8.55 -12.59 0.30
C GLY A 62 -7.22 -12.63 -0.44
N ALA A 63 -6.18 -11.98 0.09
CA ALA A 63 -4.85 -11.83 -0.50
C ALA A 63 -3.77 -12.46 0.39
N GLY A 64 -2.58 -12.65 -0.20
CA GLY A 64 -1.39 -13.11 0.50
C GLY A 64 -0.72 -12.02 1.35
N ASN A 65 0.50 -12.29 1.81
CA ASN A 65 1.31 -11.34 2.55
C ASN A 65 1.83 -10.19 1.66
N ARG A 66 2.17 -9.03 2.24
CA ARG A 66 2.76 -7.92 1.49
C ARG A 66 4.13 -8.31 0.92
N MET A 67 4.27 -8.21 -0.40
CA MET A 67 5.53 -8.50 -1.10
C MET A 67 6.39 -7.25 -1.31
N ALA A 68 5.76 -6.09 -1.46
CA ALA A 68 6.42 -4.82 -1.72
C ALA A 68 5.57 -3.67 -1.17
N THR A 69 6.25 -2.58 -0.82
CA THR A 69 5.64 -1.29 -0.45
C THR A 69 6.15 -0.21 -1.39
N TRP A 70 5.23 0.55 -1.99
CA TRP A 70 5.55 1.71 -2.80
C TRP A 70 5.23 2.99 -2.02
N LEU A 71 6.27 3.77 -1.69
CA LEU A 71 6.12 5.01 -0.93
C LEU A 71 6.32 6.22 -1.84
N THR A 72 5.30 7.08 -1.96
CA THR A 72 5.37 8.34 -2.70
C THR A 72 5.29 9.51 -1.74
N TYR A 73 6.30 10.38 -1.75
CA TYR A 73 6.27 11.65 -1.03
C TYR A 73 5.47 12.68 -1.83
N VAL A 74 4.53 13.36 -1.18
CA VAL A 74 3.60 14.31 -1.81
C VAL A 74 3.83 15.76 -1.39
N SER A 75 4.77 16.00 -0.47
CA SER A 75 5.23 17.31 0.00
C SER A 75 6.60 17.17 0.64
#